data_AF-A0A9D9IXQ3-F1
#
_entry.id   AF-A0A9D9IXQ3-F1
#
_cell.length_a   1.000
_cell.length_b   1.000
_cell.length_c   1.000
_cell.angle_alpha   90.00
_cell.angle_beta   90.00
_cell.angle_gamma   90.00
#
_symmetry.space_group_name_H-M   'P 1'
#
loop_
_entity.id
_entity.type
_entity.pdbx_description
1 polymer ?
#
loop_
_entity_poly.entity_id
_entity_poly.type
_entity_poly.pdbx_seq_one_letter_code
_entity_poly.pdbx_strand_id
1 'polypeptide(L)'
;MPPSDIFIQGKLEMSAVPVQEAAQAMLWDDFLLNRVLVVAAVLIGIAGLRDLLRLLPELLYCFSRPRASVSLEYNTSVVRMRNTAALISILPFCLLADRFGLFRPELWSAVPEEWSAPATVGVFLAYLLLRTVCSALIRLPRLSGTAADAVRRSPWNYFILLTLLMLLTVGLLYIFRPSDTVVRITLYAETALFFLLSLLRSGQILASGFSGLTTILYLCGLELLPAAALAAYAVFL
;
A
#
# COMPACT_ATOMS: atom_id res chain seq x y z
N MET A 1 -23.72 -20.34 68.82
CA MET A 1 -23.65 -19.09 68.03
C MET A 1 -24.64 -19.21 66.89
N PRO A 2 -25.61 -18.30 66.77
CA PRO A 2 -26.55 -18.32 65.65
C PRO A 2 -25.81 -17.97 64.34
N PRO A 3 -26.23 -18.52 63.18
CA PRO A 3 -25.56 -18.36 61.88
C PRO A 3 -25.78 -16.97 61.23
N SER A 4 -26.27 -15.98 61.97
CA SER A 4 -26.58 -14.62 61.48
C SER A 4 -25.34 -13.75 61.29
N ASP A 5 -24.20 -14.12 61.86
CA ASP A 5 -23.03 -13.23 61.99
C ASP A 5 -21.98 -13.46 60.88
N ILE A 6 -22.29 -14.30 59.88
CA ILE A 6 -21.36 -14.66 58.79
C ILE A 6 -21.45 -13.66 57.61
N PHE A 7 -22.53 -12.88 57.50
CA PHE A 7 -22.72 -11.92 56.42
C PHE A 7 -22.28 -10.52 56.86
N ILE A 8 -21.01 -10.19 56.61
CA ILE A 8 -20.55 -8.80 56.62
C ILE A 8 -21.31 -8.09 55.49
N GLN A 9 -22.27 -7.24 55.84
CA GLN A 9 -22.96 -6.35 54.90
C GLN A 9 -21.97 -5.30 54.38
N GLY A 10 -21.13 -5.70 53.42
CA GLY A 10 -20.37 -4.77 52.62
C GLY A 10 -21.34 -3.97 51.78
N LYS A 11 -21.49 -2.67 52.08
CA LYS A 11 -22.11 -1.74 51.13
C LYS A 11 -21.23 -1.71 49.89
N LEU A 12 -21.68 -2.35 48.82
CA LEU A 12 -21.18 -2.09 47.48
C LEU A 12 -21.53 -0.65 47.14
N GLU A 13 -20.55 0.25 47.26
CA GLU A 13 -20.65 1.60 46.68
C GLU A 13 -20.59 1.46 45.16
N MET A 14 -21.73 1.11 44.55
CA MET A 14 -21.91 1.25 43.12
C MET A 14 -21.98 2.73 42.81
N SER A 15 -21.10 3.21 41.92
CA SER A 15 -21.19 4.57 41.37
C SER A 15 -22.62 4.82 40.87
N ALA A 16 -23.28 5.83 41.43
CA ALA A 16 -24.62 6.27 41.01
C ALA A 16 -24.59 7.01 39.66
N VAL A 17 -23.39 7.23 39.10
CA VAL A 17 -23.25 7.74 37.75
C VAL A 17 -23.56 6.59 36.80
N PRO A 18 -24.59 6.68 35.94
CA PRO A 18 -24.81 5.68 34.92
C PRO A 18 -23.49 5.54 34.16
N VAL A 19 -23.01 4.30 34.00
CA VAL A 19 -21.91 4.03 33.08
C VAL A 19 -22.32 4.69 31.78
N GLN A 20 -21.67 5.80 31.42
CA GLN A 20 -21.84 6.38 30.10
C GLN A 20 -21.49 5.24 29.16
N GLU A 21 -22.50 4.68 28.50
CA GLU A 21 -22.29 3.76 27.40
C GLU A 21 -21.31 4.48 26.50
N ALA A 22 -20.05 4.04 26.54
CA ALA A 22 -19.03 4.62 25.69
C ALA A 22 -19.61 4.54 24.29
N ALA A 23 -19.86 5.70 23.68
CA ALA A 23 -20.42 5.78 22.34
C ALA A 23 -19.69 4.75 21.50
N GLN A 24 -20.43 3.75 20.98
CA GLN A 24 -19.82 2.64 20.26
C GLN A 24 -18.86 3.22 19.24
N ALA A 25 -17.57 2.88 19.37
CA ALA A 25 -16.56 3.39 18.45
C ALA A 25 -16.99 2.97 17.05
N MET A 26 -17.32 3.95 16.20
CA MET A 26 -17.72 3.69 14.82
C MET A 26 -16.61 2.89 14.15
N LEU A 27 -16.97 1.75 13.59
CA LEU A 27 -16.03 0.92 12.85
C LEU A 27 -15.77 1.57 11.49
N TRP A 28 -14.61 1.32 10.92
CA TRP A 28 -14.25 1.82 9.60
C TRP A 28 -15.30 1.47 8.52
N ASP A 29 -15.97 0.33 8.67
CA ASP A 29 -17.02 -0.15 7.77
C ASP A 29 -18.39 0.51 8.02
N ASP A 30 -18.57 1.32 9.07
CA ASP A 30 -19.84 2.00 9.34
C ASP A 30 -20.03 3.22 8.43
N PHE A 31 -18.95 3.79 7.91
CA PHE A 31 -18.99 4.94 7.02
C PHE A 31 -19.48 4.58 5.61
N LEU A 32 -20.55 5.25 5.16
CA LEU A 32 -21.14 5.03 3.84
C LEU A 32 -20.13 5.23 2.71
N LEU A 33 -19.26 6.25 2.82
CA LEU A 33 -18.26 6.53 1.80
C LEU A 33 -17.28 5.36 1.62
N ASN A 34 -16.81 4.77 2.71
CA ASN A 34 -15.93 3.61 2.67
C ASN A 34 -16.60 2.42 1.99
N ARG A 35 -17.88 2.14 2.31
CA ARG A 35 -18.66 1.09 1.63
C ARG A 35 -18.78 1.33 0.13
N VAL A 36 -19.11 2.55 -0.28
CA VAL A 36 -19.22 2.91 -1.71
C VAL A 36 -17.88 2.73 -2.42
N LEU A 37 -16.77 3.16 -1.81
CA LEU A 37 -15.43 2.99 -2.38
C LEU A 37 -15.03 1.52 -2.46
N VAL A 38 -15.37 0.70 -1.48
CA VAL A 38 -15.14 -0.75 -1.51
C VAL A 38 -15.92 -1.40 -2.66
N VAL A 39 -17.21 -1.06 -2.82
CA VAL A 39 -18.03 -1.57 -3.93
C VAL A 39 -17.42 -1.14 -5.27
N ALA A 40 -16.99 0.11 -5.40
CA ALA A 40 -16.30 0.59 -6.60
C ALA A 40 -15.00 -0.17 -6.85
N ALA A 41 -14.18 -0.42 -5.83
CA ALA A 41 -12.94 -1.17 -5.93
C ALA A 41 -13.18 -2.62 -6.39
N VAL A 42 -14.23 -3.27 -5.89
CA VAL A 42 -14.64 -4.61 -6.31
C VAL A 42 -15.08 -4.60 -7.78
N LEU A 43 -15.93 -3.66 -8.20
CA LEU A 43 -16.39 -3.56 -9.58
C LEU A 43 -15.24 -3.32 -10.56
N ILE A 44 -14.32 -2.40 -10.22
CA ILE A 44 -13.12 -2.11 -11.02
C ILE A 44 -12.20 -3.36 -11.06
N GLY A 45 -12.03 -4.04 -9.93
CA GLY A 45 -11.27 -5.28 -9.84
C GLY A 45 -11.83 -6.40 -10.73
N ILE A 46 -13.15 -6.59 -10.73
CA ILE A 46 -13.84 -7.56 -11.61
C ILE A 46 -13.65 -7.19 -13.08
N ALA A 47 -13.83 -5.91 -13.43
CA ALA A 47 -13.64 -5.42 -14.80
C ALA A 47 -12.19 -5.65 -15.29
N GLY A 48 -11.21 -5.48 -14.41
CA GLY A 48 -9.79 -5.68 -14.68
C GLY A 48 -9.26 -7.12 -14.53
N LEU A 49 -10.06 -8.06 -14.02
CA LEU A 49 -9.57 -9.36 -13.55
C LEU A 49 -8.94 -10.18 -14.67
N ARG A 50 -9.60 -10.22 -15.84
CA ARG A 50 -9.09 -10.93 -17.02
C ARG A 50 -7.71 -10.42 -17.41
N ASP A 51 -7.53 -9.11 -17.36
CA ASP A 51 -6.28 -8.47 -17.76
C ASP A 51 -5.19 -8.69 -16.70
N LEU A 52 -5.53 -8.61 -15.41
CA LEU A 52 -4.62 -8.95 -14.33
C LEU A 52 -4.11 -10.40 -14.43
N LEU A 53 -5.00 -11.37 -14.68
CA LEU A 53 -4.63 -12.79 -14.81
C LEU A 53 -3.72 -13.07 -16.01
N ARG A 54 -3.97 -12.39 -17.14
CA ARG A 54 -3.14 -12.49 -18.33
C ARG A 54 -1.76 -11.84 -18.16
N LEU A 55 -1.68 -10.77 -17.36
CA LEU A 55 -0.45 -10.04 -17.10
C LEU A 55 0.43 -10.74 -16.04
N LEU A 56 -0.18 -11.53 -15.15
CA LEU A 56 0.49 -12.22 -14.05
C LEU A 56 1.75 -13.02 -14.45
N PRO A 57 1.76 -13.89 -15.48
CA PRO A 57 2.96 -14.64 -15.85
C PRO A 57 4.13 -13.73 -16.26
N GLU A 58 3.85 -12.63 -16.97
CA GLU A 58 4.86 -11.63 -17.37
C GLU A 58 5.44 -10.90 -16.15
N LEU A 59 4.60 -10.55 -15.18
CA LEU A 59 5.03 -9.90 -13.94
C LEU A 59 5.85 -10.84 -13.06
N LEU A 60 5.47 -12.12 -12.96
CA LEU A 60 6.25 -13.14 -12.25
C LEU A 60 7.59 -13.40 -12.95
N TYR A 61 7.64 -13.30 -14.28
CA TYR A 61 8.91 -13.36 -14.99
C TYR A 61 9.82 -12.16 -14.65
N CYS A 62 9.26 -10.95 -14.58
CA CYS A 62 9.95 -9.74 -14.10
C CYS A 62 10.43 -9.85 -12.64
N PHE A 63 9.70 -10.57 -11.80
CA PHE A 63 10.13 -10.87 -10.44
C PHE A 63 11.45 -11.64 -10.39
N SER A 64 11.65 -12.58 -11.32
CA SER A 64 12.82 -13.46 -11.35
C SER A 64 14.03 -12.86 -12.07
N ARG A 65 13.83 -12.09 -13.15
CA ARG A 65 14.92 -11.63 -14.04
C ARG A 65 14.81 -10.14 -14.37
N PRO A 66 15.89 -9.34 -14.21
CA PRO A 66 15.84 -7.91 -14.51
C PRO A 66 15.69 -7.62 -16.01
N ARG A 67 16.22 -8.50 -16.88
CA ARG A 67 16.06 -8.39 -18.34
C ARG A 67 14.60 -8.56 -18.78
N ALA A 68 13.77 -9.25 -18.00
CA ALA A 68 12.35 -9.41 -18.31
C ALA A 68 11.61 -8.07 -18.24
N SER A 69 11.94 -7.20 -17.28
CA SER A 69 11.38 -5.86 -17.20
C SER A 69 11.69 -5.02 -18.44
N VAL A 70 12.89 -5.17 -19.01
CA VAL A 70 13.27 -4.52 -20.26
C VAL A 70 12.56 -5.15 -21.46
N SER A 71 12.43 -6.49 -21.47
CA SER A 71 11.70 -7.22 -22.52
C SER A 71 10.23 -6.81 -22.60
N LEU A 72 9.59 -6.58 -21.44
CA LEU A 72 8.19 -6.17 -21.34
C LEU A 72 7.93 -4.84 -22.05
N GLU A 73 8.88 -3.90 -21.99
CA GLU A 73 8.75 -2.58 -22.64
C GLU A 73 8.75 -2.64 -24.18
N TYR A 74 9.22 -3.72 -24.81
CA TYR A 74 9.13 -3.89 -26.27
C TYR A 74 7.70 -4.20 -26.73
N ASN A 75 6.86 -4.78 -25.87
CA ASN A 75 5.48 -5.12 -26.22
C ASN A 75 4.53 -4.02 -25.76
N THR A 76 4.18 -3.12 -26.68
CA THR A 76 3.29 -1.98 -26.41
C THR A 76 1.90 -2.39 -25.89
N SER A 77 1.39 -3.55 -26.30
CA SER A 77 0.11 -4.08 -25.80
C SER A 77 0.21 -4.44 -24.31
N VAL A 78 1.28 -5.15 -23.93
CA VAL A 78 1.52 -5.56 -22.52
C VAL A 78 1.82 -4.36 -21.64
N VAL A 79 2.56 -3.36 -22.16
CA VAL A 79 2.80 -2.09 -21.46
C VAL A 79 1.50 -1.35 -21.16
N ARG A 80 0.60 -1.23 -22.14
CA ARG A 80 -0.72 -0.59 -21.94
C ARG A 80 -1.53 -1.34 -20.89
N MET A 81 -1.59 -2.66 -21.02
CA MET A 81 -2.28 -3.55 -20.09
C MET A 81 -1.76 -3.42 -18.66
N ARG A 82 -0.44 -3.35 -18.47
CA ARG A 82 0.17 -3.07 -17.17
C ARG A 82 -0.21 -1.71 -16.63
N ASN A 83 -0.16 -0.66 -17.45
CA ASN A 83 -0.51 0.68 -16.97
C ASN A 83 -1.97 0.75 -16.52
N THR A 84 -2.89 0.12 -17.28
CA THR A 84 -4.30 0.00 -16.86
C THR A 84 -4.44 -0.82 -15.57
N ALA A 85 -3.74 -1.96 -15.48
CA ALA A 85 -3.72 -2.78 -14.27
C ALA A 85 -3.20 -2.01 -13.04
N ALA A 86 -2.12 -1.23 -13.20
CA ALA A 86 -1.59 -0.39 -12.14
C ALA A 86 -2.61 0.64 -11.66
N LEU A 87 -3.33 1.30 -12.58
CA LEU A 87 -4.39 2.25 -12.24
C LEU A 87 -5.54 1.57 -11.48
N ILE A 88 -5.96 0.39 -11.93
CA ILE A 88 -6.98 -0.42 -11.26
C ILE A 88 -6.55 -0.80 -9.84
N SER A 89 -5.26 -1.10 -9.64
CA SER A 89 -4.71 -1.47 -8.33
C SER A 89 -4.61 -0.32 -7.32
N ILE A 90 -4.69 0.96 -7.75
CA ILE A 90 -4.56 2.11 -6.84
C ILE A 90 -5.64 2.08 -5.76
N LEU A 91 -6.91 2.01 -6.16
CA LEU A 91 -8.02 2.13 -5.21
C LEU A 91 -8.05 0.96 -4.20
N PRO A 92 -7.96 -0.32 -4.60
CA PRO A 92 -7.86 -1.43 -3.66
C PRO A 92 -6.69 -1.29 -2.68
N PHE A 93 -5.51 -0.89 -3.17
CA PHE A 93 -4.35 -0.68 -2.31
C PHE A 93 -4.60 0.41 -1.26
N CYS A 94 -5.15 1.57 -1.66
CA CYS A 94 -5.44 2.66 -0.73
C CYS A 94 -6.49 2.29 0.31
N LEU A 95 -7.53 1.53 -0.06
CA LEU A 95 -8.54 1.07 0.89
C LEU A 95 -7.98 0.08 1.91
N LEU A 96 -7.10 -0.83 1.49
CA LEU A 96 -6.38 -1.70 2.41
C LEU A 96 -5.47 -0.91 3.34
N ALA A 97 -4.74 0.06 2.79
CA ALA A 97 -3.84 0.92 3.57
C ALA A 97 -4.60 1.74 4.63
N ASP A 98 -5.77 2.27 4.29
CA ASP A 98 -6.58 3.02 5.25
C ASP A 98 -7.24 2.10 6.30
N ARG A 99 -7.89 0.99 5.88
CA ARG A 99 -8.59 0.06 6.78
C ARG A 99 -7.67 -0.53 7.85
N PHE A 100 -6.43 -0.86 7.48
CA PHE A 100 -5.46 -1.43 8.41
C PHE A 100 -4.54 -0.38 9.02
N GLY A 101 -4.67 0.90 8.68
CA GLY A 101 -3.83 1.97 9.22
C GLY A 101 -2.35 1.81 8.87
N LEU A 102 -2.05 1.44 7.61
CA LEU A 102 -0.68 1.40 7.08
C LEU A 102 -0.06 2.80 6.94
N PHE A 103 -0.90 3.83 6.95
CA PHE A 103 -0.45 5.21 6.87
C PHE A 103 -1.38 6.11 7.69
N ARG A 104 -0.92 6.50 8.89
CA ARG A 104 -1.67 7.31 9.86
C ARG A 104 -0.70 8.34 10.48
N PRO A 105 -0.39 9.46 9.77
CA PRO A 105 0.39 10.58 10.32
C PRO A 105 -0.34 11.27 11.48
N GLU A 106 0.34 12.16 12.20
CA GLU A 106 -0.26 12.94 13.28
C GLU A 106 -1.38 13.87 12.78
N LEU A 107 -1.20 14.49 11.61
CA LEU A 107 -2.24 15.24 10.89
C LEU A 107 -3.54 14.46 10.63
N TRP A 108 -3.52 13.12 10.66
CA TRP A 108 -4.74 12.32 10.47
C TRP A 108 -5.75 12.52 11.61
N SER A 109 -5.30 13.01 12.77
CA SER A 109 -6.18 13.44 13.88
C SER A 109 -7.05 14.63 13.50
N ALA A 110 -6.64 15.45 12.54
CA ALA A 110 -7.40 16.61 12.05
C ALA A 110 -8.37 16.25 10.91
N VAL A 111 -8.24 15.07 10.31
CA VAL A 111 -9.10 14.60 9.21
C VAL A 111 -10.31 13.89 9.83
N PRO A 112 -11.54 14.29 9.49
CA PRO A 112 -12.73 13.56 9.93
C PRO A 112 -12.67 12.10 9.44
N GLU A 113 -13.10 11.15 10.28
CA GLU A 113 -12.98 9.71 9.99
C GLU A 113 -13.65 9.30 8.67
N GLU A 114 -14.74 9.99 8.28
CA GLU A 114 -15.43 9.82 6.99
C GLU A 114 -14.55 10.11 5.77
N TRP A 115 -13.56 11.00 5.91
CA TRP A 115 -12.67 11.44 4.83
C TRP A 115 -11.33 10.70 4.83
N SER A 116 -11.15 9.73 5.73
CA SER A 116 -9.89 8.98 5.87
C SER A 116 -9.49 8.26 4.57
N ALA A 117 -10.38 7.46 3.96
CA ALA A 117 -10.06 6.74 2.73
C ALA A 117 -9.73 7.67 1.53
N PRO A 118 -10.52 8.71 1.22
CA PRO A 118 -10.16 9.70 0.20
C PRO A 118 -8.83 10.41 0.50
N ALA A 119 -8.55 10.74 1.76
CA ALA A 119 -7.29 11.35 2.16
C ALA A 119 -6.11 10.40 1.87
N THR A 120 -6.24 9.10 2.16
CA THR A 120 -5.20 8.10 1.82
C THR A 120 -4.95 8.02 0.32
N VAL A 121 -6.03 8.03 -0.48
CA VAL A 121 -5.91 8.09 -1.95
C VAL A 121 -5.19 9.37 -2.39
N GLY A 122 -5.56 10.52 -1.82
CA GLY A 122 -4.95 11.82 -2.12
C GLY A 122 -3.45 11.83 -1.83
N VAL A 123 -3.02 11.33 -0.68
CA VAL A 123 -1.60 11.21 -0.32
C VAL A 123 -0.87 10.28 -1.29
N PHE A 124 -1.46 9.13 -1.63
CA PHE A 124 -0.84 8.21 -2.56
C PHE A 124 -0.70 8.81 -3.96
N LEU A 125 -1.70 9.56 -4.44
CA LEU A 125 -1.61 10.32 -5.70
C LEU A 125 -0.55 11.41 -5.65
N ALA A 126 -0.41 12.12 -4.53
CA ALA A 126 0.66 13.12 -4.34
C ALA A 126 2.04 12.47 -4.40
N TYR A 127 2.22 11.29 -3.79
CA TYR A 127 3.44 10.49 -3.91
C TYR A 127 3.73 10.10 -5.36
N LEU A 128 2.73 9.63 -6.12
CA LEU A 128 2.89 9.28 -7.53
C LEU A 128 3.24 10.50 -8.39
N LEU A 129 2.67 11.67 -8.09
CA LEU A 129 2.99 12.93 -8.75
C LEU A 129 4.45 13.32 -8.48
N LEU A 130 4.89 13.29 -7.22
CA LEU A 130 6.28 13.55 -6.85
C LEU A 130 7.25 12.61 -7.58
N ARG A 131 6.95 11.30 -7.59
CA ARG A 131 7.73 10.30 -8.32
C ARG A 131 7.79 10.58 -9.83
N THR A 132 6.69 11.06 -10.41
CA THR A 132 6.64 11.46 -11.83
C THR A 132 7.51 12.68 -12.11
N VAL A 133 7.49 13.68 -11.22
CA VAL A 133 8.36 14.86 -11.30
C VAL A 133 9.83 14.46 -11.18
N CYS A 134 10.21 13.67 -10.17
CA CYS A 134 11.57 13.16 -10.00
C CYS A 134 12.04 12.39 -11.26
N SER A 135 11.16 11.55 -11.80
CA SER A 135 11.43 10.86 -13.06
C SER A 135 11.65 11.83 -14.22
N ALA A 136 10.82 12.85 -14.39
CA ALA A 136 10.97 13.82 -15.47
C ALA A 136 12.27 14.63 -15.37
N LEU A 137 12.72 14.94 -14.15
CA LEU A 137 13.95 15.72 -13.90
C LEU A 137 15.23 14.91 -14.13
N ILE A 138 15.22 13.62 -13.81
CA ILE A 138 16.41 12.77 -13.89
C ILE A 138 16.54 12.18 -15.30
N ARG A 139 17.64 12.48 -16.00
CA ARG A 139 17.96 11.89 -17.31
C ARG A 139 18.94 10.72 -17.15
N LEU A 140 18.73 9.65 -17.95
CA LEU A 140 19.54 8.43 -17.94
C LEU A 140 20.27 8.26 -19.29
N PRO A 141 21.34 9.02 -19.56
CA PRO A 141 21.92 9.14 -20.91
C PRO A 141 22.62 7.88 -21.43
N ARG A 142 23.05 6.96 -20.54
CA ARG A 142 23.80 5.74 -20.91
C ARG A 142 22.91 4.52 -21.13
N LEU A 143 21.60 4.65 -20.95
CA LEU A 143 20.64 3.57 -21.18
C LEU A 143 19.92 3.79 -22.51
N SER A 144 19.54 2.69 -23.17
CA SER A 144 18.58 2.77 -24.28
C SER A 144 17.25 3.35 -23.77
N GLY A 145 16.46 3.95 -24.66
CA GLY A 145 15.13 4.46 -24.30
C GLY A 145 14.26 3.39 -23.62
N THR A 146 14.29 2.15 -24.12
CA THR A 146 13.57 1.01 -23.55
C THR A 146 14.07 0.62 -22.15
N ALA A 147 15.38 0.64 -21.91
CA ALA A 147 15.93 0.34 -20.59
C ALA A 147 15.65 1.46 -19.59
N ALA A 148 15.70 2.73 -20.01
CA ALA A 148 15.31 3.86 -19.18
C ALA A 148 13.82 3.81 -18.81
N ASP A 149 12.94 3.49 -19.75
CA ASP A 149 11.51 3.30 -19.50
C ASP A 149 11.26 2.13 -18.54
N ALA A 150 12.00 1.03 -18.71
CA ALA A 150 11.91 -0.13 -17.82
C ALA A 150 12.29 0.23 -16.38
N VAL A 151 13.33 1.04 -16.15
CA VAL A 151 13.68 1.53 -14.79
C VAL A 151 12.53 2.36 -14.21
N ARG A 152 12.00 3.31 -14.97
CA ARG A 152 10.92 4.22 -14.51
C ARG A 152 9.62 3.48 -14.22
N ARG A 153 9.32 2.44 -14.98
CA ARG A 153 8.06 1.70 -14.89
C ARG A 153 8.16 0.43 -14.06
N SER A 154 9.37 -0.01 -13.72
CA SER A 154 9.64 -1.21 -12.92
C SER A 154 8.82 -1.27 -11.63
N PRO A 155 8.71 -0.19 -10.81
CA PRO A 155 7.89 -0.23 -9.60
C PRO A 155 6.42 -0.52 -9.81
N TRP A 156 5.84 -0.19 -10.98
CA TRP A 156 4.46 -0.56 -11.28
C TRP A 156 4.26 -2.07 -11.37
N ASN A 157 5.27 -2.81 -11.84
CA ASN A 157 5.20 -4.28 -11.87
C ASN A 157 5.06 -4.84 -10.45
N TYR A 158 5.88 -4.35 -9.52
CA TYR A 158 5.87 -4.80 -8.13
C TYR A 158 4.66 -4.28 -7.37
N PHE A 159 4.16 -3.08 -7.69
CA PHE A 159 2.95 -2.53 -7.09
C PHE A 159 1.70 -3.36 -7.42
N ILE A 160 1.54 -3.79 -8.68
CA ILE A 160 0.43 -4.67 -9.08
C ILE A 160 0.50 -5.99 -8.31
N LEU A 161 1.67 -6.63 -8.31
CA LEU A 161 1.87 -7.89 -7.59
C LEU A 161 1.63 -7.75 -6.07
N LEU A 162 2.11 -6.65 -5.47
CA LEU A 162 1.89 -6.33 -4.06
C LEU A 162 0.39 -6.20 -3.77
N THR A 163 -0.35 -5.45 -4.59
CA THR A 163 -1.79 -5.24 -4.38
C THR A 163 -2.55 -6.56 -4.46
N LEU A 164 -2.23 -7.41 -5.44
CA LEU A 164 -2.81 -8.75 -5.56
C LEU A 164 -2.47 -9.64 -4.36
N LEU A 165 -1.22 -9.59 -3.90
CA LEU A 165 -0.78 -10.33 -2.73
C LEU A 165 -1.52 -9.86 -1.47
N MET A 166 -1.61 -8.56 -1.23
CA MET A 166 -2.30 -7.99 -0.08
C MET A 166 -3.80 -8.34 -0.05
N LEU A 167 -4.46 -8.32 -1.20
CA LEU A 167 -5.86 -8.76 -1.30
C LEU A 167 -6.00 -10.24 -0.94
N LEU A 168 -5.08 -11.08 -1.43
CA LEU A 168 -5.06 -12.50 -1.12
C LEU A 168 -4.73 -12.75 0.36
N THR A 169 -3.78 -12.02 0.95
CA THR A 169 -3.38 -12.21 2.34
C THR A 169 -4.46 -11.75 3.30
N VAL A 170 -5.11 -10.60 3.06
CA VAL A 170 -6.27 -10.18 3.84
C VAL A 170 -7.43 -11.17 3.71
N GLY A 171 -7.71 -11.66 2.49
CA GLY A 171 -8.74 -12.67 2.27
C GLY A 171 -8.48 -13.99 3.01
N LEU A 172 -7.22 -14.46 3.04
CA LEU A 172 -6.83 -15.66 3.77
C LEU A 172 -6.84 -15.44 5.29
N LEU A 173 -6.28 -14.32 5.77
CA LEU A 173 -6.22 -14.01 7.19
C LEU A 173 -7.62 -13.82 7.78
N TYR A 174 -8.59 -13.35 6.99
CA TYR A 174 -9.99 -13.27 7.42
C TYR A 174 -10.55 -14.62 7.91
N ILE A 175 -10.11 -15.75 7.35
CA ILE A 175 -10.54 -17.10 7.75
C ILE A 175 -10.01 -17.43 9.16
N PHE A 176 -8.77 -17.06 9.45
CA PHE A 176 -8.09 -17.37 10.72
C PHE A 176 -8.42 -16.38 11.84
N ARG A 177 -9.04 -15.24 11.51
CA ARG A 177 -9.38 -14.15 12.45
C ARG A 177 -8.24 -13.76 13.41
N PRO A 178 -7.03 -13.49 12.90
CA PRO A 178 -5.96 -12.93 13.72
C PRO A 178 -6.30 -11.51 14.16
N SER A 179 -5.56 -10.97 15.13
CA SER A 179 -5.72 -9.57 15.53
C SER A 179 -5.33 -8.61 14.40
N ASP A 180 -5.98 -7.43 14.35
CA ASP A 180 -5.69 -6.37 13.37
C ASP A 180 -4.20 -5.97 13.36
N THR A 181 -3.52 -6.06 14.51
CA THR A 181 -2.08 -5.84 14.64
C THR A 181 -1.25 -6.81 13.81
N VAL A 182 -1.61 -8.11 13.81
CA VAL A 182 -0.89 -9.12 13.02
C VAL A 182 -1.09 -8.85 11.53
N VAL A 183 -2.32 -8.56 11.10
CA VAL A 183 -2.61 -8.23 9.70
C VAL A 183 -1.81 -7.00 9.26
N ARG A 184 -1.78 -5.95 10.08
CA ARG A 184 -1.01 -4.73 9.81
C ARG A 184 0.49 -5.01 9.66
N ILE A 185 1.08 -5.80 10.56
CA ILE A 185 2.51 -6.17 10.48
C ILE A 185 2.80 -6.96 9.21
N THR A 186 1.93 -7.92 8.85
CA THR A 186 2.07 -8.69 7.61
C THR A 186 2.04 -7.79 6.38
N LEU A 187 1.09 -6.86 6.31
CA LEU A 187 0.98 -5.92 5.19
C LEU A 187 2.17 -4.94 5.10
N TYR A 188 2.71 -4.50 6.24
CA TYR A 188 3.96 -3.72 6.25
C TYR A 188 5.14 -4.55 5.72
N ALA A 189 5.26 -5.81 6.15
CA ALA A 189 6.33 -6.70 5.68
C ALA A 189 6.24 -6.95 4.17
N GLU A 190 5.02 -7.16 3.64
CA GLU A 190 4.78 -7.27 2.21
C GLU A 190 5.16 -6.00 1.46
N THR A 191 4.74 -4.83 1.96
CA THR A 191 5.08 -3.53 1.36
C THR A 191 6.59 -3.32 1.30
N ALA A 192 7.29 -3.57 2.41
CA ALA A 192 8.74 -3.42 2.51
C ALA A 192 9.46 -4.38 1.55
N LEU A 193 9.03 -5.65 1.49
CA LEU A 193 9.62 -6.64 0.61
C LEU A 193 9.48 -6.24 -0.86
N PHE A 194 8.27 -5.87 -1.31
CA PHE A 194 8.03 -5.49 -2.70
C PHE A 194 8.72 -4.17 -3.07
N PHE A 195 8.79 -3.22 -2.13
CA PHE A 195 9.56 -2.00 -2.31
C PHE A 195 11.06 -2.29 -2.50
N LEU A 196 11.66 -3.11 -1.62
CA LEU A 196 13.07 -3.51 -1.72
C LEU A 196 13.37 -4.27 -3.01
N LEU A 197 12.47 -5.17 -3.43
CA LEU A 197 12.62 -5.89 -4.70
C LEU A 197 12.57 -4.93 -5.89
N SER A 198 11.66 -3.96 -5.87
CA SER A 198 11.58 -2.95 -6.93
C SER A 198 12.85 -2.10 -7.02
N LEU A 199 13.44 -1.73 -5.87
CA LEU A 199 14.73 -1.03 -5.80
C LEU A 199 15.88 -1.88 -6.35
N LEU A 200 16.00 -3.12 -5.87
CA LEU A 200 17.06 -4.04 -6.29
C LEU A 200 17.00 -4.29 -7.79
N ARG A 201 15.80 -4.46 -8.34
CA ARG A 201 15.59 -4.78 -9.76
C ARG A 201 15.84 -3.58 -10.66
N SER A 202 15.40 -2.40 -10.25
CA SER A 202 15.74 -1.14 -10.92
C SER A 202 17.25 -0.86 -10.85
N GLY A 203 17.88 -1.18 -9.71
CA GLY A 203 19.32 -1.08 -9.51
C GLY A 203 20.13 -2.00 -10.42
N GLN A 204 19.69 -3.25 -10.61
CA GLN A 204 20.31 -4.19 -11.54
C GLN A 204 20.26 -3.69 -12.99
N ILE A 205 19.17 -3.04 -13.40
CA ILE A 205 19.06 -2.44 -14.74
C ILE A 205 20.01 -1.25 -14.87
N LEU A 206 20.05 -0.35 -13.88
CA LEU A 206 20.96 0.80 -13.87
C LEU A 206 22.44 0.39 -13.86
N ALA A 207 22.80 -0.63 -13.09
CA ALA A 207 24.16 -1.15 -12.99
C ALA A 207 24.71 -1.71 -14.32
N SER A 208 23.84 -1.97 -15.31
CA SER A 208 24.28 -2.39 -16.65
C SER A 208 24.91 -1.25 -17.47
N GLY A 209 24.62 0.02 -17.15
CA GLY A 209 25.11 1.19 -17.89
C GLY A 209 25.92 2.20 -17.06
N PHE A 210 25.93 2.05 -15.74
CA PHE A 210 26.49 3.03 -14.79
C PHE A 210 27.39 2.35 -13.76
N SER A 211 28.30 3.11 -13.12
CA SER A 211 29.10 2.60 -11.99
C SER A 211 28.21 2.43 -10.75
N GLY A 212 28.69 1.68 -9.76
CA GLY A 212 27.95 1.40 -8.53
C GLY A 212 27.48 2.66 -7.80
N LEU A 213 28.37 3.65 -7.63
CA LEU A 213 28.03 4.91 -6.97
C LEU A 213 26.96 5.70 -7.74
N THR A 214 27.10 5.83 -9.06
CA THR A 214 26.08 6.51 -9.89
C THR A 214 24.75 5.77 -9.87
N THR A 215 24.75 4.44 -9.82
CA THR A 215 23.53 3.64 -9.69
C THR A 215 22.80 3.95 -8.38
N ILE A 216 23.53 4.03 -7.27
CA ILE A 216 22.96 4.41 -5.97
C ILE A 216 22.37 5.82 -6.04
N LEU A 217 23.09 6.80 -6.60
CA LEU A 217 22.58 8.17 -6.72
C LEU A 217 21.29 8.24 -7.56
N TYR A 218 21.20 7.49 -8.66
CA TYR A 218 19.99 7.43 -9.47
C TYR A 218 18.83 6.75 -8.74
N LEU A 219 19.08 5.66 -8.02
CA LEU A 219 18.06 5.02 -7.17
C LEU A 219 17.58 5.98 -6.07
N CYS A 220 18.50 6.75 -5.49
CA CYS A 220 18.18 7.76 -4.50
C CYS A 220 17.22 8.81 -5.07
N GLY A 221 17.52 9.35 -6.24
CA GLY A 221 16.66 10.37 -6.85
C GLY A 221 15.32 9.84 -7.37
N LEU A 222 15.28 8.62 -7.89
CA LEU A 222 14.07 8.07 -8.53
C LEU A 222 13.07 7.47 -7.55
N GLU A 223 13.54 6.77 -6.51
CA GLU A 223 12.66 5.97 -5.65
C GLU A 223 12.81 6.31 -4.16
N LEU A 224 14.03 6.50 -3.65
CA LEU A 224 14.20 6.80 -2.22
C LEU A 224 13.79 8.22 -1.85
N LEU A 225 14.01 9.23 -2.72
CA LEU A 225 13.63 10.61 -2.42
C LEU A 225 12.10 10.78 -2.31
N PRO A 226 11.28 10.28 -3.25
CA PRO A 226 9.83 10.27 -3.08
C PRO A 226 9.36 9.49 -1.84
N ALA A 227 9.98 8.34 -1.56
CA ALA A 227 9.65 7.53 -0.38
C ALA A 227 10.05 8.23 0.93
N ALA A 228 11.20 8.88 0.97
CA ALA A 228 11.68 9.64 2.11
C ALA A 228 10.81 10.87 2.36
N ALA A 229 10.32 11.54 1.31
CA ALA A 229 9.36 12.64 1.44
C ALA A 229 8.05 12.16 2.05
N LEU A 230 7.53 11.00 1.62
CA LEU A 230 6.34 10.38 2.21
C LEU A 230 6.57 10.00 3.68
N ALA A 231 7.72 9.42 4.01
CA ALA A 231 8.07 9.05 5.38
C ALA A 231 8.28 10.28 6.28
N ALA A 232 8.90 11.34 5.76
CA ALA A 232 9.05 12.60 6.48
C ALA A 232 7.69 13.25 6.74
N TYR A 233 6.79 13.24 5.75
CA TYR A 233 5.41 13.64 5.97
C TYR A 233 4.72 12.75 7.01
N ALA A 234 4.97 11.44 7.04
CA ALA A 234 4.33 10.56 8.02
C ALA A 234 4.78 10.79 9.47
N VAL A 235 6.02 11.27 9.66
CA VAL A 235 6.67 11.37 10.98
C VAL A 235 6.65 12.80 11.54
N PHE A 236 6.78 13.81 10.68
CA PHE A 236 6.94 15.21 11.10
C PHE A 236 5.72 16.09 10.85
N LEU A 237 4.72 15.58 10.13
CA LEU A 237 3.48 16.25 9.81
C LEU A 237 2.33 15.32 10.24
#